data_AF-H0QW70-F1
#
_entry.id   AF-H0QW70-F1
#
_cell.length_a   1.000
_cell.length_b   1.000
_cell.length_c   1.000
_cell.angle_alpha   90.00
_cell.angle_beta   90.00
_cell.angle_gamma   90.00
#
_symmetry.space_group_name_H-M   'P 1'
#
loop_
_entity.id
_entity.type
_entity.pdbx_description
1 polymer ?
#
loop_
_entity_poly.entity_id
_entity_poly.type
_entity_poly.pdbx_seq_one_letter_code
_entity_poly.pdbx_strand_id
1 'polypeptide(L)'
;MTTRRSTEDYAAMADEFEHESITPVGAPEVGAGAGIRLRDGRQVGRKTPGGNTPTTSVRLPASIRSRLDRQAGRESIRSGELIRKAVVEYLDRHGA
;
A
#
# COMPACT_ATOMS: atom_id res chain seq x y z
N MET A 1 -22.63 -24.92 22.79
CA MET A 1 -23.07 -23.66 22.16
C MET A 1 -22.21 -22.55 22.71
N THR A 2 -21.44 -21.86 21.86
CA THR A 2 -20.57 -20.77 22.31
C THR A 2 -21.40 -19.50 22.38
N THR A 3 -21.75 -19.05 23.58
CA THR A 3 -22.47 -17.79 23.79
C THR A 3 -21.62 -16.64 23.23
N ARG A 4 -22.18 -15.87 22.30
CA ARG A 4 -21.52 -14.68 21.74
C ARG A 4 -21.49 -13.62 22.85
N ARG A 5 -20.29 -13.09 23.16
CA ARG A 5 -20.10 -12.01 24.14
C ARG A 5 -20.89 -10.77 23.72
N SER A 6 -21.51 -10.11 24.70
CA SER A 6 -22.24 -8.86 24.53
C SER A 6 -21.26 -7.68 24.36
N THR A 7 -21.78 -6.53 23.92
CA THR A 7 -20.99 -5.30 23.82
C THR A 7 -20.46 -4.84 25.19
N GLU A 8 -21.26 -5.06 26.25
CA GLU A 8 -20.89 -4.73 27.63
C GLU A 8 -19.72 -5.59 28.11
N ASP A 9 -19.73 -6.89 27.78
CA ASP A 9 -18.62 -7.80 28.08
C ASP A 9 -17.31 -7.33 27.43
N TYR A 10 -17.38 -6.78 26.22
CA TYR A 10 -16.20 -6.23 25.54
C TYR A 10 -15.73 -4.91 26.15
N ALA A 11 -16.65 -4.06 26.63
CA ALA A 11 -16.30 -2.82 27.30
C ALA A 11 -15.59 -3.09 28.64
N ALA A 12 -16.10 -4.05 29.43
CA ALA A 12 -15.47 -4.47 30.68
C ALA A 12 -14.06 -5.05 30.46
N MET A 13 -13.86 -5.87 29.43
CA MET A 13 -12.54 -6.41 29.08
C MET A 13 -11.55 -5.33 28.63
N ALA A 14 -12.03 -4.29 27.96
CA ALA A 14 -11.18 -3.18 27.54
C ALA A 14 -10.71 -2.38 28.78
N ASP A 15 -11.61 -2.11 29.72
CA ASP A 15 -11.29 -1.40 30.96
C ASP A 15 -10.29 -2.18 31.82
N GLU A 16 -10.48 -3.50 31.96
CA GLU A 16 -9.54 -4.42 32.63
C GLU A 16 -8.15 -4.37 31.98
N PHE A 17 -8.08 -4.41 30.65
CA PHE A 17 -6.82 -4.36 29.91
C PHE A 17 -6.09 -3.01 30.05
N GLU A 18 -6.82 -1.90 30.18
CA GLU A 18 -6.25 -0.57 30.35
C GLU A 18 -5.69 -0.34 31.77
N HIS A 19 -6.30 -0.95 32.78
CA HIS A 19 -5.97 -0.70 34.19
C HIS A 19 -5.04 -1.77 34.79
N GLU A 20 -4.99 -2.97 34.25
CA GLU A 20 -4.11 -4.02 34.76
C GLU A 20 -2.69 -3.93 34.21
N SER A 21 -1.72 -4.17 35.10
CA SER A 21 -0.31 -4.25 34.71
C SER A 21 -0.03 -5.58 34.01
N ILE A 22 0.54 -5.53 32.81
CA ILE A 22 0.94 -6.73 32.06
C ILE A 22 1.98 -7.50 32.88
N THR A 23 1.60 -8.70 33.34
CA THR A 23 2.53 -9.62 34.00
C THR A 23 3.10 -10.59 32.96
N PRO A 24 4.38 -10.48 32.58
CA PRO A 24 4.97 -11.43 31.65
C PRO A 24 5.06 -12.81 32.30
N VAL A 25 4.45 -13.82 31.65
CA VAL A 25 4.43 -15.22 32.11
C VAL A 25 5.74 -15.97 31.79
N GLY A 26 6.76 -15.26 31.28
CA GLY A 26 8.06 -15.80 30.94
C GLY A 26 8.94 -14.82 30.17
N ALA A 27 10.18 -15.22 29.89
CA ALA A 27 11.05 -14.45 29.01
C ALA A 27 10.50 -14.47 27.57
N PRO A 28 10.57 -13.35 26.83
CA PRO A 28 10.15 -13.32 25.44
C PRO A 28 11.03 -14.24 24.59
N GLU A 29 10.44 -15.30 24.04
CA GLU A 29 11.13 -16.20 23.11
C GLU A 29 10.89 -15.77 21.67
N VAL A 30 11.98 -15.66 20.91
CA VAL A 30 11.95 -15.36 19.47
C VAL A 30 11.57 -16.65 18.74
N GLY A 31 10.26 -16.89 18.57
CA GLY A 31 9.77 -18.05 17.81
C GLY A 31 10.15 -17.97 16.32
N ALA A 32 10.10 -19.10 15.61
CA ALA A 32 10.48 -19.24 14.19
C ALA A 32 9.72 -18.32 13.20
N GLY A 33 8.73 -17.54 13.66
CA GLY A 33 8.03 -16.50 12.88
C GLY A 33 8.46 -15.05 13.18
N ALA A 34 9.26 -14.81 14.23
CA ALA A 34 9.73 -13.47 14.61
C ALA A 34 10.80 -12.90 13.66
N GLY A 35 11.24 -13.69 12.69
CA GLY A 35 12.19 -13.31 11.64
C GLY A 35 11.56 -12.82 10.33
N ILE A 36 10.22 -12.75 10.21
CA ILE A 36 9.59 -12.17 9.01
C ILE A 36 9.78 -10.65 9.04
N ARG A 37 10.93 -10.19 8.56
CA ARG A 37 11.12 -8.79 8.15
C ARG A 37 10.20 -8.55 6.96
N LEU A 38 9.02 -8.00 7.20
CA LEU A 38 8.20 -7.40 6.14
C LEU A 38 9.08 -6.41 5.39
N ARG A 39 9.26 -6.64 4.08
CA ARG A 39 10.24 -5.94 3.24
C ARG A 39 10.15 -4.41 3.33
N ASP A 40 8.99 -3.88 3.71
CA ASP A 40 8.71 -2.44 3.81
C ASP A 40 7.77 -2.05 4.99
N GLY A 41 7.78 -2.81 6.10
CA GLY A 41 6.88 -2.54 7.24
C GLY A 41 5.38 -2.48 6.89
N ARG A 42 4.53 -2.08 7.85
CA ARG A 42 3.14 -1.68 7.55
C ARG A 42 3.21 -0.22 7.12
N GLN A 43 2.77 0.11 5.90
CA GLN A 43 2.70 1.52 5.47
C GLN A 43 1.85 2.30 6.49
N VAL A 44 2.50 3.16 7.27
CA VAL A 44 1.84 4.12 8.16
C VAL A 44 1.25 5.18 7.26
N GLY A 45 -0.08 5.19 7.19
CA GLY A 45 -0.83 6.05 6.30
C GLY A 45 -1.77 5.24 5.42
N ARG A 46 -3.07 5.45 5.63
CA ARG A 46 -4.07 5.12 4.61
C ARG A 46 -3.62 5.88 3.36
N LYS A 47 -3.22 5.20 2.29
CA LYS A 47 -3.13 5.85 0.98
C LYS A 47 -4.53 6.38 0.71
N THR A 48 -4.73 7.69 0.86
CA THR A 48 -5.94 8.34 0.40
C THR A 48 -6.12 7.91 -1.05
N PRO A 49 -7.28 7.35 -1.45
CA PRO A 49 -7.53 7.00 -2.84
C PRO A 49 -7.24 8.24 -3.69
N GLY A 50 -6.14 8.19 -4.44
CA GLY A 50 -5.64 9.31 -5.19
C GLY A 50 -6.50 9.51 -6.44
N GLY A 51 -7.60 10.24 -6.29
CA GLY A 51 -8.38 10.85 -7.37
C GLY A 51 -9.20 9.90 -8.25
N ASN A 52 -10.34 10.39 -8.74
CA ASN A 52 -11.28 9.76 -9.66
C ASN A 52 -10.74 9.52 -11.08
N THR A 53 -9.42 9.50 -11.31
CA THR A 53 -8.89 9.33 -12.67
C THR A 53 -9.13 7.90 -13.14
N PRO A 54 -9.94 7.69 -14.19
CA PRO A 54 -10.14 6.34 -14.74
C PRO A 54 -8.80 5.76 -15.16
N THR A 55 -8.55 4.50 -14.81
CA THR A 55 -7.35 3.81 -15.23
C THR A 55 -7.64 3.04 -16.52
N THR A 56 -6.73 3.15 -17.49
CA THR A 56 -6.80 2.40 -18.75
C THR A 56 -5.56 1.53 -18.87
N SER A 57 -5.76 0.22 -19.06
CA SER A 57 -4.67 -0.72 -19.29
C SER A 57 -4.34 -0.78 -20.78
N VAL A 58 -3.09 -0.49 -21.13
CA VAL A 58 -2.57 -0.58 -22.51
C VAL A 58 -1.46 -1.62 -22.60
N ARG A 59 -1.51 -2.46 -23.63
CA ARG A 59 -0.48 -3.45 -23.92
C ARG A 59 0.55 -2.83 -24.84
N LEU A 60 1.79 -2.74 -24.35
CA LEU A 60 2.94 -2.26 -25.12
C LEU A 60 3.89 -3.43 -25.40
N PRO A 61 4.46 -3.53 -26.61
CA PRO A 61 5.59 -4.42 -26.88
C PRO A 61 6.74 -4.20 -25.89
N ALA A 62 7.49 -5.26 -25.60
CA ALA A 62 8.58 -5.22 -24.63
C ALA A 62 9.63 -4.14 -24.96
N SER A 63 9.97 -3.98 -26.23
CA SER A 63 10.90 -2.95 -26.71
C SER A 63 10.45 -1.53 -26.36
N ILE A 64 9.15 -1.25 -26.43
CA ILE A 64 8.58 0.06 -26.09
C ILE A 64 8.60 0.25 -24.57
N ARG A 65 8.25 -0.78 -23.78
CA ARG A 65 8.33 -0.70 -22.31
C ARG A 65 9.74 -0.39 -21.82
N SER A 66 10.74 -1.10 -22.33
CA SER A 66 12.14 -0.86 -21.94
C SER A 66 12.63 0.56 -22.30
N ARG A 67 12.17 1.12 -23.43
CA ARG A 67 12.46 2.51 -23.79
C ARG A 67 11.79 3.49 -22.83
N LEU A 68 10.55 3.20 -22.46
CA LEU A 68 9.76 4.02 -21.54
C LEU A 68 10.37 4.06 -20.15
N ASP A 69 10.75 2.91 -19.59
CA ASP A 69 11.36 2.83 -18.26
C ASP A 69 12.73 3.51 -18.22
N ARG A 70 13.53 3.37 -19.29
CA ARG A 70 14.81 4.07 -19.41
C ARG A 70 14.62 5.59 -19.45
N GLN A 71 13.62 6.08 -20.19
CA GLN A 71 13.33 7.51 -20.29
C GLN A 71 12.80 8.06 -18.96
N ALA A 72 11.88 7.33 -18.32
CA ALA A 72 11.35 7.66 -17.00
C ALA A 72 12.46 7.73 -15.94
N GLY A 73 13.41 6.80 -15.97
CA GLY A 73 14.60 6.81 -15.12
C GLY A 73 15.52 8.00 -15.37
N ARG A 74 15.72 8.40 -16.63
CA ARG A 74 16.51 9.60 -16.99
C ARG A 74 15.88 10.89 -16.48
N GLU A 75 14.56 11.00 -16.56
CA GLU A 75 13.81 12.19 -16.13
C GLU A 75 13.44 12.16 -14.64
N SER A 76 13.75 11.08 -13.92
CA SER A 76 13.35 10.85 -12.53
C SER A 76 11.83 11.01 -12.29
N ILE A 77 11.01 10.62 -13.28
CA ILE A 77 9.54 10.64 -13.20
C ILE A 77 8.97 9.24 -13.32
N ARG A 78 7.71 9.05 -12.90
CA ARG A 78 7.02 7.77 -13.05
C ARG A 78 6.65 7.54 -14.52
N SER A 79 6.75 6.29 -14.97
CA SER A 79 6.32 5.83 -16.29
C SER A 79 4.91 6.33 -16.68
N GLY A 80 3.95 6.35 -15.74
CA GLY A 80 2.60 6.88 -15.99
C GLY A 80 2.54 8.39 -16.27
N GLU A 81 3.41 9.19 -15.67
CA GLU A 81 3.48 10.63 -15.91
C GLU A 81 4.13 10.93 -17.26
N LEU A 82 5.16 10.16 -17.63
CA LEU A 82 5.76 10.23 -18.96
C LEU A 82 4.73 9.88 -20.06
N ILE A 83 3.92 8.84 -19.85
CA ILE A 83 2.83 8.47 -20.77
C ILE A 83 1.82 9.60 -20.89
N ARG A 84 1.39 10.21 -19.77
CA ARG A 84 0.46 11.34 -19.78
C ARG A 84 0.98 12.50 -20.62
N LYS A 85 2.22 12.93 -20.40
CA LYS A 85 2.87 14.01 -21.17
C LYS A 85 2.92 13.68 -22.66
N ALA A 86 3.34 12.47 -23.01
CA ALA A 86 3.43 12.03 -24.40
C ALA A 86 2.06 12.02 -25.11
N VAL A 87 0.99 11.64 -24.41
CA VAL A 87 -0.36 11.68 -24.96
C VAL A 87 -0.83 13.12 -25.20
N VAL A 88 -0.62 14.02 -24.24
CA VAL A 88 -0.95 15.44 -24.40
C VAL A 88 -0.17 16.05 -25.57
N GLU A 89 1.15 15.84 -25.61
CA GLU A 89 2.02 16.32 -26.68
C GLU A 89 1.61 15.79 -28.06
N TYR A 90 1.19 14.52 -28.15
CA TYR A 90 0.70 13.93 -29.39
C TYR A 90 -0.59 14.61 -29.84
N LEU A 91 -1.56 14.78 -28.93
CA LEU A 91 -2.85 15.41 -29.22
C LEU A 91 -2.70 16.90 -29.57
N ASP A 92 -1.82 17.64 -28.90
CA ASP A 92 -1.59 19.06 -29.18
C ASP A 92 -0.93 19.26 -30.56
N ARG A 93 -0.10 18.32 -31.01
CA ARG A 93 0.61 18.40 -32.30
C ARG A 93 -0.16 17.84 -33.49
N HIS A 94 -1.08 16.91 -33.24
CA HIS A 94 -1.81 16.18 -34.29
C HIS A 94 -3.33 16.34 -34.19
N GLY A 95 -3.80 17.11 -33.21
CA GLY A 95 -5.18 17.57 -33.13
C GLY A 95 -5.42 18.65 -34.16
N ALA A 96 -6.47 18.47 -34.97
CA ALA A 96 -6.99 19.49 -35.87
C ALA A 96 -7.77 20.56 -35.10
#